data_AF-A0A971K1E0-F1
#
_entry.id   AF-A0A971K1E0-F1
#
_cell.length_a   1.000
_cell.length_b   1.000
_cell.length_c   1.000
_cell.angle_alpha   90.00
_cell.angle_beta   90.00
_cell.angle_gamma   90.00
#
_symmetry.space_group_name_H-M   'P 1'
#
loop_
_entity.id
_entity.type
_entity.pdbx_description
1 polymer ?
#
loop_
_entity_poly.entity_id
_entity_poly.type
_entity_poly.pdbx_seq_one_letter_code
_entity_poly.pdbx_strand_id
1 'polypeptide(L)'
;MAVGKKTGYWVPLLTNTRRVGLVLFDNLYSRYTIPENYLHMLTPLCSQLATSIENIRLFHDVQRAAQRDKLTDLYNRAYFETMLAQLDEEKYYPLSIIIGDVNGLKITNDIFGHFEGDKILQEIANTLKKVCRKEDIVARWGGDEFVILLPRTSEKRAESMIQSIKQKLKIARGTKIQLSISMGFAA
;
A
#
# COMPACT_ATOMS: atom_id res chain seq x y z
N MET A 1 -28.25 -3.64 18.90
CA MET A 1 -29.19 -2.83 19.70
C MET A 1 -28.65 -1.41 19.76
N ALA A 2 -29.49 -0.40 19.52
CA ALA A 2 -29.10 0.98 19.77
C ALA A 2 -29.00 1.21 21.29
N VAL A 3 -27.99 1.94 21.74
CA VAL A 3 -27.77 2.26 23.16
C VAL A 3 -27.84 3.77 23.31
N GLY A 4 -28.57 4.32 24.28
CA GLY A 4 -28.73 5.77 24.39
C GLY A 4 -29.55 6.24 25.59
N LYS A 5 -29.24 7.44 26.09
CA LYS A 5 -30.12 8.23 26.98
C LYS A 5 -30.99 9.09 26.06
N LYS A 6 -32.28 9.24 26.36
CA LYS A 6 -33.37 9.93 25.61
C LYS A 6 -33.00 11.07 24.63
N THR A 7 -31.89 11.79 24.81
CA THR A 7 -31.39 12.84 23.92
C THR A 7 -30.51 12.36 22.75
N GLY A 8 -30.05 11.10 22.73
CA GLY A 8 -29.19 10.56 21.67
C GLY A 8 -29.10 9.03 21.64
N TYR A 9 -28.76 8.47 20.48
CA TYR A 9 -28.67 7.05 20.17
C TYR A 9 -27.39 6.69 19.43
N TRP A 10 -26.75 5.61 19.86
CA TRP A 10 -25.66 4.95 19.13
C TRP A 10 -26.23 3.82 18.28
N VAL A 11 -26.16 3.94 16.95
CA VAL A 11 -26.66 2.93 16.02
C VAL A 11 -25.48 2.21 15.35
N PRO A 12 -25.29 0.90 15.58
CA PRO A 12 -24.18 0.17 14.99
C PRO A 12 -24.36 0.06 13.47
N LEU A 13 -23.27 0.26 12.73
CA LEU A 13 -23.23 -0.04 11.31
C LEU A 13 -22.91 -1.53 11.15
N LEU A 14 -23.94 -2.31 10.84
CA LEU A 14 -23.87 -3.76 10.72
C LEU A 14 -24.05 -4.14 9.24
N THR A 15 -23.13 -4.94 8.73
CA THR A 15 -23.33 -5.71 7.50
C THR A 15 -23.86 -7.10 7.87
N ASN A 16 -24.17 -7.91 6.87
CA ASN A 16 -24.58 -9.31 7.08
C ASN A 16 -23.48 -10.17 7.73
N THR A 17 -22.22 -9.74 7.67
CA THR A 17 -21.05 -10.53 8.09
C THR A 17 -20.34 -9.97 9.32
N ARG A 18 -20.42 -8.65 9.56
CA ARG A 18 -19.72 -8.01 10.68
C ARG A 18 -20.23 -6.61 10.99
N ARG A 19 -19.78 -6.06 12.12
CA ARG A 19 -19.89 -4.64 12.42
C ARG A 19 -18.76 -3.86 11.75
N VAL A 20 -19.10 -2.82 11.00
CA VAL A 20 -18.14 -1.95 10.30
C VAL A 20 -17.96 -0.58 10.96
N GLY A 21 -18.83 -0.23 11.91
CA GLY A 21 -18.72 1.05 12.61
C GLY A 21 -19.87 1.32 13.59
N LEU A 22 -20.05 2.61 13.88
CA LEU A 22 -21.07 3.15 14.78
C LEU A 22 -21.43 4.57 14.32
N VAL A 23 -22.72 4.89 14.30
CA VAL A 23 -23.21 6.26 14.11
C VAL A 23 -23.79 6.76 15.41
N LEU A 24 -23.42 7.97 15.81
CA LEU A 24 -24.07 8.70 16.90
C LEU A 24 -25.12 9.64 16.30
N PHE A 25 -26.36 9.47 16.73
CA PHE A 25 -27.42 10.45 16.53
C PHE A 25 -27.67 11.15 17.86
N ASP A 26 -27.47 12.45 17.93
CA ASP A 26 -27.64 13.19 19.17
C ASP A 26 -28.29 14.54 18.91
N ASN A 27 -29.11 14.99 19.86
CA ASN A 27 -29.77 16.29 19.85
C ASN A 27 -29.15 17.19 20.92
N LEU A 28 -27.89 17.54 20.71
CA LEU A 28 -27.03 18.27 21.66
C LEU A 28 -27.51 19.70 21.96
N TYR A 29 -28.22 20.34 21.02
CA TYR A 29 -28.62 21.74 21.13
C TYR A 29 -29.92 21.92 21.92
N SER A 30 -30.99 21.28 21.48
CA SER A 30 -32.32 21.48 22.08
C SER A 30 -32.60 20.55 23.25
N ARG A 31 -31.82 19.46 23.38
CA ARG A 31 -32.00 18.39 24.37
C ARG A 31 -33.40 17.76 24.37
N TYR A 32 -34.19 17.98 23.31
CA TYR A 32 -35.45 17.27 23.13
C TYR A 32 -35.19 15.78 22.99
N THR A 33 -36.07 14.99 23.62
CA THR A 33 -36.02 13.54 23.51
C THR A 33 -36.23 13.14 22.06
N ILE A 34 -35.32 12.35 21.49
CA ILE A 34 -35.47 11.80 20.16
C ILE A 34 -36.46 10.63 20.26
N PRO A 35 -37.64 10.70 19.63
CA PRO A 35 -38.64 9.64 19.76
C PRO A 35 -38.17 8.32 19.12
N GLU A 36 -38.50 7.18 19.73
CA GLU A 36 -38.02 5.86 19.28
C GLU A 36 -38.45 5.51 17.85
N ASN A 37 -39.56 6.05 17.35
CA ASN A 37 -40.01 5.80 15.98
C ASN A 37 -39.02 6.33 14.92
N TYR A 38 -38.17 7.32 15.26
CA TYR A 38 -37.07 7.73 14.39
C TYR A 38 -36.03 6.63 14.22
N LEU A 39 -35.84 5.74 15.21
CA LEU A 39 -34.92 4.61 15.10
C LEU A 39 -35.35 3.63 14.01
N HIS A 40 -36.65 3.47 13.78
CA HIS A 40 -37.16 2.64 12.67
C HIS A 40 -36.80 3.22 11.30
N MET A 41 -36.68 4.54 11.18
CA MET A 41 -36.19 5.20 9.96
C MET A 41 -34.66 5.18 9.84
N LEU A 42 -33.95 5.31 10.97
CA LEU A 42 -32.49 5.36 10.99
C LEU A 42 -31.84 4.00 10.78
N THR A 43 -32.48 2.91 11.21
CA THR A 43 -31.91 1.57 11.11
C THR A 43 -31.68 1.14 9.65
N PRO A 44 -32.66 1.25 8.72
CA PRO A 44 -32.43 0.96 7.30
C PRO A 44 -31.31 1.81 6.69
N LEU A 45 -31.26 3.10 7.03
CA LEU A 45 -30.21 4.00 6.56
C LEU A 45 -28.82 3.56 7.08
N CYS A 46 -28.71 3.17 8.34
CA CYS A 46 -27.48 2.65 8.93
C CYS A 46 -27.05 1.33 8.28
N SER A 47 -27.99 0.44 7.96
CA SER A 47 -27.68 -0.79 7.21
C SER A 47 -27.20 -0.50 5.79
N GLN A 48 -27.80 0.46 5.10
CA GLN A 48 -27.35 0.90 3.77
C GLN A 48 -25.94 1.52 3.84
N LEU A 49 -25.69 2.42 4.79
CA LEU A 49 -24.37 2.99 5.04
C LEU A 49 -23.32 1.91 5.34
N ALA A 50 -23.65 0.94 6.19
CA ALA A 50 -22.76 -0.17 6.52
C ALA A 50 -22.36 -0.96 5.26
N THR A 51 -23.33 -1.25 4.39
CA THR A 51 -23.11 -1.97 3.12
C THR A 51 -22.25 -1.15 2.16
N SER A 52 -22.51 0.16 2.02
CA SER A 52 -21.71 1.04 1.16
C SER A 52 -20.25 1.15 1.64
N ILE A 53 -20.02 1.25 2.94
CA ILE A 53 -18.67 1.28 3.53
C ILE A 53 -17.93 -0.03 3.24
N GLU A 54 -18.61 -1.17 3.40
CA GLU A 54 -18.03 -2.49 3.10
C GLU A 54 -17.71 -2.61 1.61
N ASN A 55 -18.59 -2.16 0.72
CA ASN A 55 -18.35 -2.17 -0.73
C ASN A 55 -17.13 -1.32 -1.12
N ILE A 56 -16.97 -0.13 -0.54
CA ILE A 56 -15.80 0.74 -0.78
C ILE A 56 -14.52 0.02 -0.34
N ARG A 57 -14.55 -0.63 0.83
CA ARG A 57 -13.41 -1.39 1.34
C ARG A 57 -13.05 -2.57 0.43
N LEU A 58 -14.04 -3.38 0.04
CA LEU A 58 -13.85 -4.52 -0.86
C LEU A 58 -13.29 -4.06 -2.21
N PHE A 59 -13.82 -2.98 -2.77
CA PHE A 59 -13.32 -2.41 -4.01
C PHE A 59 -11.85 -1.98 -3.87
N HIS A 60 -11.50 -1.31 -2.77
CA HIS A 60 -10.12 -0.91 -2.50
C HIS A 60 -9.18 -2.11 -2.31
N ASP A 61 -9.63 -3.16 -1.64
CA ASP A 61 -8.87 -4.40 -1.47
C ASP A 61 -8.62 -5.11 -2.82
N VAL A 62 -9.64 -5.14 -3.69
CA VAL A 62 -9.52 -5.65 -5.07
C VAL A 62 -8.51 -4.81 -5.88
N GLN A 63 -8.59 -3.48 -5.81
CA GLN A 63 -7.64 -2.62 -6.50
C GLN A 63 -6.21 -2.82 -6.00
N ARG A 64 -6.01 -2.89 -4.68
CA ARG A 64 -4.68 -3.17 -4.10
C ARG A 64 -4.14 -4.51 -4.55
N ALA A 65 -4.97 -5.55 -4.56
CA ALA A 65 -4.57 -6.88 -5.01
C ALA A 65 -4.22 -6.91 -6.51
N ALA A 66 -4.90 -6.09 -7.33
CA ALA A 66 -4.62 -5.97 -8.76
C ALA A 66 -3.34 -5.17 -9.05
N GLN A 67 -2.93 -4.26 -8.16
CA GLN A 67 -1.82 -3.34 -8.38
C GLN A 67 -0.53 -3.72 -7.63
N ARG A 68 -0.57 -4.68 -6.69
CA ARG A 68 0.57 -5.03 -5.84
C ARG A 68 1.05 -6.45 -6.04
N ASP A 69 2.36 -6.62 -5.90
CA ASP A 69 3.00 -7.94 -5.79
C ASP A 69 2.71 -8.55 -4.41
N LYS A 70 2.25 -9.81 -4.40
CA LYS A 70 1.80 -10.48 -3.17
C LYS A 70 2.94 -10.79 -2.20
N LEU A 71 4.16 -11.00 -2.71
CA LEU A 71 5.30 -11.37 -1.87
C LEU A 71 5.92 -10.16 -1.18
N THR A 72 6.10 -9.07 -1.92
CA THR A 72 6.86 -7.89 -1.48
C THR A 72 6.00 -6.70 -1.05
N ASP A 73 4.69 -6.74 -1.36
CA ASP A 73 3.75 -5.63 -1.19
C ASP A 73 4.22 -4.33 -1.89
N LEU A 74 5.10 -4.45 -2.88
CA LEU A 74 5.41 -3.39 -3.83
C LEU A 74 4.33 -3.29 -4.89
N TYR A 75 4.36 -2.23 -5.69
CA TYR A 75 3.57 -2.22 -6.90
C TYR A 75 4.04 -3.32 -7.86
N ASN A 76 3.14 -3.82 -8.70
CA ASN A 76 3.48 -4.76 -9.75
C ASN A 76 3.80 -4.02 -11.05
N ARG A 77 4.28 -4.78 -12.04
CA ARG A 77 4.59 -4.28 -13.38
C ARG A 77 3.44 -3.50 -14.02
N ALA A 78 2.22 -4.02 -13.98
CA ALA A 78 1.06 -3.37 -14.62
C ALA A 78 0.78 -1.98 -14.03
N TYR A 79 0.91 -1.84 -12.71
CA TYR A 79 0.77 -0.55 -12.07
C TYR A 79 1.91 0.41 -12.44
N PHE A 80 3.16 -0.07 -12.49
CA PHE A 80 4.27 0.77 -12.94
C PHE A 80 4.04 1.31 -14.35
N GLU A 81 3.65 0.45 -15.30
CA GLU A 81 3.38 0.85 -16.70
C GLU A 81 2.28 1.92 -16.77
N THR A 82 1.24 1.76 -15.95
CA THR A 82 0.16 2.77 -15.83
C THR A 82 0.70 4.10 -15.29
N MET A 83 1.51 4.06 -14.22
CA MET A 83 2.06 5.27 -13.61
C MET A 83 3.09 5.96 -14.49
N LEU A 84 3.88 5.21 -15.26
CA LEU A 84 4.83 5.77 -16.22
C LEU A 84 4.11 6.66 -17.23
N ALA A 85 3.00 6.18 -17.82
CA ALA A 85 2.20 6.98 -18.74
C ALA A 85 1.55 8.21 -18.08
N GLN A 86 1.19 8.13 -16.80
CA GLN A 86 0.57 9.26 -16.07
C GLN A 86 1.58 10.30 -15.58
N LEU A 87 2.84 9.91 -15.40
CA LEU A 87 3.90 10.79 -14.90
C LEU A 87 4.77 11.37 -16.02
N ASP A 88 4.52 11.00 -17.26
CA ASP A 88 5.15 11.58 -18.45
C ASP A 88 4.52 12.93 -18.82
N GLU A 89 4.61 13.89 -17.89
CA GLU A 89 4.13 15.26 -18.07
C GLU A 89 5.17 16.26 -17.52
N GLU A 90 5.27 17.46 -18.11
CA GLU A 90 6.27 18.48 -17.73
C GLU A 90 6.34 18.77 -16.23
N LYS A 91 5.19 18.75 -15.53
CA LYS A 91 5.11 19.02 -14.08
C LYS A 91 5.82 17.97 -13.22
N TYR A 92 6.17 16.81 -13.78
CA TYR A 92 6.89 15.73 -13.11
C TYR A 92 8.33 15.57 -13.58
N TYR A 93 8.77 16.38 -14.55
CA TYR A 93 10.15 16.34 -15.01
C TYR A 93 11.10 17.05 -14.03
N PRO A 94 12.40 16.66 -14.01
CA PRO A 94 12.97 15.50 -14.70
C PRO A 94 12.43 14.16 -14.15
N LEU A 95 12.26 13.16 -15.02
CA LEU A 95 11.75 11.84 -14.66
C LEU A 95 12.87 10.82 -14.82
N SER A 96 13.31 10.22 -13.72
CA SER A 96 14.33 9.16 -13.75
C SER A 96 13.73 7.79 -13.48
N ILE A 97 14.37 6.75 -14.01
CA ILE A 97 14.04 5.34 -13.76
C ILE A 97 15.29 4.64 -13.25
N ILE A 98 15.16 3.87 -12.17
CA ILE A 98 16.16 2.91 -11.70
C ILE A 98 15.64 1.51 -11.98
N ILE A 99 16.48 0.65 -12.55
CA ILE A 99 16.20 -0.78 -12.72
C ILE A 99 17.25 -1.54 -11.90
N GLY A 100 16.83 -2.60 -11.22
CA GLY A 100 17.74 -3.47 -10.49
C GLY A 100 17.37 -4.95 -10.53
N ASP A 101 18.40 -5.79 -10.48
CA ASP A 101 18.32 -7.25 -10.50
C ASP A 101 19.02 -7.84 -9.26
N VAL A 102 18.37 -8.77 -8.58
CA VAL A 102 18.88 -9.36 -7.33
C VAL A 102 19.98 -10.37 -7.62
N ASN A 103 21.18 -10.10 -7.09
CA ASN A 103 22.33 -10.96 -7.32
C ASN A 103 22.20 -12.28 -6.56
N GLY A 104 22.35 -13.41 -7.27
CA GLY A 104 22.50 -14.73 -6.65
C GLY A 104 21.21 -15.34 -6.08
N LEU A 105 20.02 -14.84 -6.45
CA LEU A 105 18.75 -15.37 -5.95
C LEU A 105 18.56 -16.85 -6.28
N LYS A 106 18.84 -17.25 -7.53
CA LYS A 106 18.75 -18.66 -7.96
C LYS A 106 19.64 -19.58 -7.13
N ILE A 107 20.91 -19.24 -6.97
CA ILE A 107 21.87 -20.01 -6.16
C ILE A 107 21.38 -20.12 -4.71
N THR A 108 20.82 -19.05 -4.17
CA THR A 108 20.27 -19.06 -2.81
C THR A 108 19.08 -20.01 -2.71
N ASN A 109 18.16 -19.98 -3.67
CA ASN A 109 17.03 -20.90 -3.71
C ASN A 109 17.48 -22.36 -3.79
N ASP A 110 18.51 -22.63 -4.59
CA ASP A 110 19.05 -23.98 -4.76
C ASP A 110 19.72 -24.51 -3.47
N ILE A 111 20.37 -23.64 -2.69
CA ILE A 111 21.10 -24.03 -1.46
C ILE A 111 20.21 -24.01 -0.21
N PHE A 112 19.38 -22.97 -0.05
CA PHE A 112 18.62 -22.70 1.18
C PHE A 112 17.11 -22.85 1.02
N GLY A 113 16.64 -23.13 -0.20
CA GLY A 113 15.22 -23.26 -0.53
C GLY A 113 14.54 -21.92 -0.81
N HIS A 114 13.39 -21.99 -1.49
CA HIS A 114 12.61 -20.82 -1.92
C HIS A 114 12.18 -19.91 -0.77
N PHE A 115 11.95 -20.44 0.42
CA PHE A 115 11.59 -19.63 1.59
C PHE A 115 12.67 -18.59 1.95
N GLU A 116 13.95 -18.92 1.77
CA GLU A 116 15.03 -17.96 2.01
C GLU A 116 15.13 -16.93 0.87
N GLY A 117 14.90 -17.34 -0.38
CA GLY A 117 14.80 -16.40 -1.50
C GLY A 117 13.65 -15.42 -1.35
N ASP A 118 12.49 -15.88 -0.87
CA ASP A 118 11.34 -15.04 -0.58
C ASP A 118 11.67 -13.98 0.47
N LYS A 119 12.40 -14.35 1.52
CA LYS A 119 12.90 -13.39 2.53
C LYS A 119 13.85 -12.35 1.95
N ILE A 120 14.74 -12.76 1.04
CA ILE A 120 15.65 -11.82 0.36
C ILE A 120 14.86 -10.79 -0.42
N LEU A 121 13.88 -11.24 -1.22
CA LEU A 121 13.03 -10.36 -2.00
C LEU A 121 12.24 -9.39 -1.11
N GLN A 122 11.72 -9.87 0.01
CA GLN A 122 11.02 -9.06 1.00
C GLN A 122 11.93 -8.01 1.66
N GLU A 123 13.15 -8.37 2.05
CA GLU A 123 14.09 -7.43 2.67
C GLU A 123 14.62 -6.39 1.69
N ILE A 124 14.84 -6.77 0.42
CA ILE A 124 15.17 -5.83 -0.64
C ILE A 124 14.01 -4.86 -0.84
N ALA A 125 12.79 -5.35 -1.00
CA ALA A 125 11.60 -4.51 -1.13
C ALA A 125 11.42 -3.54 0.04
N ASN A 126 11.59 -4.01 1.27
CA ASN A 126 11.54 -3.18 2.48
C ASN A 126 12.62 -2.10 2.48
N THR A 127 13.82 -2.44 2.01
CA THR A 127 14.92 -1.48 1.91
C THR A 127 14.64 -0.41 0.85
N LEU A 128 14.13 -0.79 -0.32
CA LEU A 128 13.73 0.14 -1.37
C LEU A 128 12.65 1.11 -0.86
N LYS A 129 11.60 0.59 -0.21
CA LYS A 129 10.53 1.41 0.41
C LYS A 129 11.07 2.44 1.41
N LYS A 130 12.12 2.10 2.16
CA LYS A 130 12.74 3.00 3.17
C LYS A 130 13.68 4.05 2.57
N VAL A 131 14.13 3.89 1.33
CA VAL A 131 14.97 4.88 0.64
C VAL A 131 14.13 5.82 -0.21
N CYS A 132 13.11 5.28 -0.87
CA CYS A 132 12.19 6.01 -1.72
C CYS A 132 11.24 6.90 -0.93
N ARG A 133 10.79 7.98 -1.58
CA ARG A 133 9.79 8.90 -1.05
C ARG A 133 8.38 8.39 -1.36
N LYS A 134 7.38 9.12 -0.88
CA LYS A 134 5.97 8.74 -1.05
C LYS A 134 5.51 8.86 -2.51
N GLU A 135 6.07 9.82 -3.24
CA GLU A 135 5.79 10.07 -4.66
C GLU A 135 6.52 9.13 -5.62
N ASP A 136 7.56 8.42 -5.14
CA ASP A 136 8.32 7.47 -5.95
C ASP A 136 7.52 6.16 -6.12
N ILE A 137 7.52 5.59 -7.31
CA ILE A 137 6.84 4.31 -7.58
C ILE A 137 7.86 3.19 -7.55
N VAL A 138 7.86 2.41 -6.48
CA VAL A 138 8.70 1.22 -6.35
C VAL A 138 7.87 -0.01 -6.73
N ALA A 139 8.31 -0.74 -7.75
CA ALA A 139 7.62 -1.92 -8.24
C ALA A 139 8.54 -3.13 -8.37
N ARG A 140 7.97 -4.32 -8.22
CA ARG A 140 8.60 -5.57 -8.62
C ARG A 140 8.17 -5.87 -10.06
N TRP A 141 9.12 -5.87 -10.97
CA TRP A 141 8.90 -6.03 -12.39
C TRP A 141 8.85 -7.49 -12.81
N GLY A 142 9.71 -8.31 -12.21
CA GLY A 142 9.89 -9.73 -12.50
C GLY A 142 10.14 -10.57 -11.24
N GLY A 143 10.76 -11.74 -11.39
CA GLY A 143 11.07 -12.62 -10.26
C GLY A 143 12.06 -11.99 -9.27
N ASP A 144 13.18 -11.51 -9.79
CA ASP A 144 14.29 -10.86 -9.10
C ASP A 144 14.46 -9.38 -9.51
N GLU A 145 13.61 -8.89 -10.42
CA GLU A 145 13.75 -7.56 -10.99
C GLU A 145 12.87 -6.53 -10.26
N PHE A 146 13.47 -5.40 -9.91
CA PHE A 146 12.83 -4.25 -9.28
C PHE A 146 13.02 -3.00 -10.14
N VAL A 147 12.00 -2.16 -10.17
CA VAL A 147 12.05 -0.88 -10.89
C VAL A 147 11.54 0.24 -9.99
N ILE A 148 12.11 1.44 -10.17
CA ILE A 148 11.76 2.63 -9.42
C ILE A 148 11.55 3.78 -10.38
N LEU A 149 10.35 4.35 -10.39
CA LEU A 149 10.03 5.57 -11.13
C LEU A 149 10.16 6.77 -10.19
N LEU A 150 10.98 7.74 -10.58
CA LEU A 150 11.39 8.88 -9.76
C LEU A 150 10.97 10.20 -10.41
N PRO A 151 9.75 10.68 -10.16
CA PRO A 151 9.35 12.01 -10.63
C PRO A 151 10.20 13.09 -9.96
N ARG A 152 10.43 14.19 -10.69
CA ARG A 152 11.17 15.38 -10.26
C ARG A 152 12.54 15.05 -9.67
N THR A 153 13.23 14.12 -10.30
CA THR A 153 14.50 13.58 -9.84
C THR A 153 15.50 13.67 -10.97
N SER A 154 16.66 14.29 -10.67
CA SER A 154 17.76 14.42 -11.62
C SER A 154 18.66 13.20 -11.60
N GLU A 155 19.47 13.06 -12.65
CA GLU A 155 20.50 12.03 -12.79
C GLU A 155 21.37 11.84 -11.53
N LYS A 156 21.99 12.93 -11.05
CA LYS A 156 22.84 12.95 -9.85
C LYS A 156 22.10 12.44 -8.60
N ARG A 157 20.79 12.72 -8.51
CA ARG A 157 19.97 12.29 -7.39
C ARG A 157 19.61 10.80 -7.51
N ALA A 158 19.29 10.32 -8.71
CA ALA A 158 19.08 8.89 -8.97
C ALA A 158 20.34 8.08 -8.63
N GLU A 159 21.52 8.55 -9.04
CA GLU A 159 22.80 7.93 -8.68
C GLU A 159 23.04 7.89 -7.17
N SER A 160 22.79 9.02 -6.47
CA SER A 160 22.91 9.09 -5.01
C SER A 160 21.95 8.13 -4.30
N MET A 161 20.74 7.95 -4.84
CA MET A 161 19.77 6.97 -4.32
C MET A 161 20.27 5.54 -4.46
N ILE A 162 20.86 5.17 -5.61
CA ILE A 162 21.48 3.85 -5.81
C ILE A 162 22.56 3.59 -4.74
N GLN A 163 23.40 4.58 -4.46
CA GLN A 163 24.43 4.43 -3.43
C GLN A 163 23.82 4.24 -2.03
N SER A 164 22.78 5.00 -1.71
CA SER A 164 22.04 4.85 -0.44
C SER A 164 21.41 3.46 -0.31
N ILE A 165 20.78 2.94 -1.37
CA ILE A 165 20.21 1.59 -1.41
C ILE A 165 21.31 0.55 -1.15
N LYS A 166 22.43 0.63 -1.89
CA LYS A 166 23.57 -0.29 -1.72
C LYS A 166 24.12 -0.27 -0.30
N GLN A 167 24.25 0.90 0.31
CA GLN A 167 24.70 1.02 1.69
C GLN A 167 23.72 0.39 2.69
N LYS A 168 22.41 0.65 2.54
CA LYS A 168 21.39 0.07 3.42
C LYS A 168 21.31 -1.45 3.29
N LEU A 169 21.45 -2.00 2.08
CA LEU A 169 21.47 -3.45 1.86
C LEU A 169 22.68 -4.14 2.50
N LYS A 170 23.86 -3.50 2.50
CA LYS A 170 25.06 -4.05 3.16
C LYS A 170 24.90 -4.21 4.67
N ILE A 171 24.17 -3.29 5.30
CA ILE A 171 23.95 -3.32 6.76
C ILE A 171 22.65 -4.01 7.15
N ALA A 172 21.80 -4.36 6.19
CA ALA A 172 20.58 -5.11 6.45
C ALA A 172 20.90 -6.45 7.12
N ARG A 173 20.00 -6.86 8.02
CA ARG A 173 20.05 -8.11 8.77
C ARG A 173 18.69 -8.77 8.64
N GLY A 174 18.64 -10.10 8.69
CA GLY A 174 17.39 -10.85 8.58
C GLY A 174 17.44 -12.04 7.62
N THR A 175 18.50 -12.11 6.79
CA THR A 175 18.77 -13.20 5.86
C THR A 175 20.07 -13.92 6.20
N LYS A 176 20.20 -15.16 5.76
CA LYS A 176 21.43 -15.96 5.94
C LYS A 176 22.60 -15.49 5.09
N ILE A 177 22.32 -14.68 4.06
CA ILE A 177 23.32 -14.13 3.15
C ILE A 177 23.23 -12.61 3.10
N GLN A 178 24.33 -11.99 2.67
CA GLN A 178 24.37 -10.56 2.42
C GLN A 178 23.52 -10.20 1.19
N LEU A 179 22.62 -9.24 1.36
CA LEU A 179 21.77 -8.75 0.28
C LEU A 179 22.60 -7.95 -0.73
N SER A 180 22.38 -8.21 -2.02
CA SER A 180 23.02 -7.47 -3.11
C SER A 180 22.08 -7.35 -4.30
N ILE A 181 22.06 -6.17 -4.90
CA ILE A 181 21.29 -5.86 -6.11
C ILE A 181 22.18 -5.07 -7.07
N SER A 182 22.21 -5.50 -8.33
CA SER A 182 22.84 -4.73 -9.42
C SER A 182 21.83 -3.70 -9.90
N MET A 183 22.23 -2.44 -10.09
CA MET A 183 21.31 -1.36 -10.46
C MET A 183 21.92 -0.44 -11.52
N GLY A 184 21.09 -0.03 -12.48
CA GLY A 184 21.34 1.03 -13.45
C GLY A 184 20.20 2.05 -13.44
N PHE A 185 20.42 3.21 -14.04
CA PHE A 185 19.39 4.25 -14.15
C PHE A 185 19.40 4.95 -15.51
N ALA A 186 18.29 5.59 -15.84
CA ALA A 186 18.13 6.56 -16.93
C ALA A 186 17.43 7.80 -16.36
N ALA A 187 17.77 8.99 -16.85
CA ALA A 187 17.27 10.27 -16.33
C ALA A 187 16.99 11.26 -17.46
#